data_AF-A0A439UT77-F1
#
_entry.id   AF-A0A439UT77-F1
#
_cell.length_a   1.000
_cell.length_b   1.000
_cell.length_c   1.000
_cell.angle_alpha   90.00
_cell.angle_beta   90.00
_cell.angle_gamma   90.00
#
_symmetry.space_group_name_H-M   'P 1'
#
loop_
_entity.id
_entity.type
_entity.pdbx_description
1 polymer ?
#
loop_
_entity_poly.entity_id
_entity_poly.type
_entity_poly.pdbx_seq_one_letter_code
_entity_poly.pdbx_strand_id
1 'polypeptide(L)'
;GQLREWLKTLRKKNASVVFATQSLSDIDGSAIAPAIIESCQTRLLLPNERAIEPQITAIYRRFGLNDRQIEILARAMPKRDYYC
;
A
#
# COMPACT_ATOMS: atom_id res chain seq x y z
N GLY A 1 -16.82 2.98 -9.40
CA GLY A 1 -15.81 3.81 -10.10
C GLY A 1 -14.99 2.94 -11.02
N GLN A 2 -14.58 3.49 -12.16
CA GLN A 2 -13.91 2.78 -13.26
C GLN A 2 -12.62 2.06 -12.83
N LEU A 3 -11.83 2.67 -11.94
CA LEU A 3 -10.59 2.06 -11.41
C LEU A 3 -10.84 0.74 -10.65
N ARG A 4 -11.93 0.62 -9.89
CA ARG A 4 -12.31 -0.63 -9.20
C ARG A 4 -12.66 -1.74 -10.20
N GLU A 5 -13.31 -1.38 -11.29
CA GLU A 5 -13.64 -2.32 -12.35
C GLU A 5 -12.38 -2.79 -13.08
N TRP A 6 -11.46 -1.88 -13.37
CA TRP A 6 -10.16 -2.20 -13.97
C TRP A 6 -9.33 -3.14 -13.11
N LEU A 7 -9.22 -2.89 -11.80
CA LEU A 7 -8.53 -3.78 -10.85
C LEU A 7 -9.07 -5.22 -10.88
N LYS A 8 -10.36 -5.41 -11.17
CA LYS A 8 -10.99 -6.73 -11.24
C LYS A 8 -10.90 -7.39 -12.63
N THR A 9 -11.00 -6.59 -13.69
CA THR A 9 -11.26 -7.10 -15.05
C THR A 9 -10.00 -7.15 -15.93
N LEU A 10 -9.05 -6.23 -15.74
CA LEU A 10 -7.86 -6.13 -16.59
C LEU A 10 -6.87 -7.29 -16.40
N ARG A 11 -6.88 -7.94 -15.22
CA ARG A 11 -6.10 -9.17 -14.98
C ARG A 11 -6.42 -10.26 -16.02
N LYS A 12 -7.67 -10.36 -16.47
CA LYS A 12 -8.10 -11.34 -17.50
C LYS A 12 -7.57 -11.01 -18.89
N LYS A 13 -7.13 -9.78 -19.12
CA LYS A 13 -6.59 -9.28 -20.40
C LYS A 13 -5.06 -9.20 -20.42
N ASN A 14 -4.39 -9.87 -19.49
CA ASN A 14 -2.93 -9.82 -19.30
C ASN A 14 -2.40 -8.39 -19.11
N ALA A 15 -3.18 -7.53 -18.45
CA ALA A 15 -2.81 -6.15 -18.15
C ALA A 15 -2.58 -5.97 -16.63
N SER A 16 -1.59 -5.15 -16.30
CA SER A 16 -1.26 -4.77 -14.92
C SER A 16 -1.80 -3.37 -14.61
N VAL A 17 -2.35 -3.20 -13.41
CA VAL A 17 -2.76 -1.90 -12.88
C VAL A 17 -1.85 -1.59 -11.70
N VAL A 18 -1.15 -0.46 -11.76
CA VAL A 18 -0.27 0.00 -10.68
C VAL A 18 -0.89 1.23 -10.05
N PHE A 19 -1.03 1.21 -8.73
CA PHE A 19 -1.41 2.38 -7.95
C PHE A 19 -0.20 2.85 -7.15
N ALA A 20 0.18 4.11 -7.34
CA ALA A 20 1.26 4.75 -6.60
C ALA A 20 0.71 5.99 -5.90
N THR A 21 0.86 6.05 -4.58
CA THR A 21 0.52 7.22 -3.76
C THR A 21 1.73 7.65 -2.96
N GLN A 22 1.81 8.95 -2.67
CA GLN A 22 2.80 9.50 -1.74
C GLN A 22 2.29 9.48 -0.29
N SER A 23 0.98 9.25 -0.09
CA SER A 23 0.32 9.22 1.20
C SER A 23 -0.62 8.02 1.29
N LEU A 24 -0.34 7.12 2.25
CA LEU A 24 -1.25 6.00 2.55
C LEU A 24 -2.58 6.49 3.12
N SER A 25 -2.60 7.66 3.77
CA SER A 25 -3.83 8.30 4.25
C SER A 25 -4.81 8.61 3.12
N ASP A 26 -4.30 8.91 1.91
CA ASP A 26 -5.14 9.18 0.73
C ASP A 26 -5.86 7.92 0.27
N ILE A 27 -5.29 6.74 0.54
CA ILE A 27 -5.98 5.48 0.29
C ILE A 27 -6.94 5.18 1.44
N ASP A 28 -6.53 5.41 2.69
CA ASP A 28 -7.29 5.03 3.89
C ASP A 28 -8.73 5.58 3.92
N GLY A 29 -8.90 6.83 3.46
CA GLY A 29 -10.20 7.49 3.31
C GLY A 29 -10.90 7.26 1.96
N SER A 30 -10.27 6.53 1.03
CA SER A 30 -10.77 6.37 -0.34
C SER A 30 -11.78 5.23 -0.45
N ALA A 31 -12.82 5.46 -1.25
CA ALA A 31 -13.81 4.43 -1.61
C ALA A 31 -13.20 3.21 -2.35
N ILE A 32 -11.95 3.32 -2.82
CA ILE A 32 -11.23 2.22 -3.47
C ILE A 32 -10.32 1.41 -2.54
N ALA A 33 -10.14 1.82 -1.28
CA ALA A 33 -9.25 1.15 -0.34
C ALA A 33 -9.50 -0.36 -0.22
N PRO A 34 -10.76 -0.84 -0.05
CA PRO A 34 -11.02 -2.28 0.04
C PRO A 34 -10.62 -3.02 -1.23
N ALA A 35 -10.87 -2.43 -2.40
CA ALA A 35 -10.52 -3.05 -3.67
C ALA A 35 -9.00 -3.14 -3.86
N ILE A 36 -8.24 -2.13 -3.41
CA ILE A 36 -6.76 -2.16 -3.44
C ILE A 36 -6.25 -3.24 -2.48
N ILE A 37 -6.72 -3.26 -1.23
CA ILE A 37 -6.28 -4.22 -0.21
C ILE A 37 -6.57 -5.66 -0.64
N GLU A 38 -7.73 -5.92 -1.26
CA GLU A 38 -8.13 -7.26 -1.70
C GLU A 38 -7.51 -7.68 -3.04
N SER A 39 -7.35 -6.75 -3.99
CA SER A 39 -7.01 -7.10 -5.38
C SER A 39 -5.53 -6.94 -5.71
N CYS A 40 -4.80 -6.09 -4.98
CA CYS A 40 -3.37 -5.88 -5.21
C CYS A 40 -2.54 -6.92 -4.45
N GLN A 41 -2.22 -8.03 -5.13
CA GLN A 41 -1.40 -9.12 -4.57
C GLN A 41 0.05 -8.69 -4.30
N THR A 42 0.62 -7.85 -5.17
CA THR A 42 1.97 -7.30 -5.01
C THR A 42 1.89 -5.91 -4.40
N ARG A 43 2.57 -5.69 -3.28
CA ARG A 43 2.65 -4.39 -2.61
C ARG A 43 4.12 -4.02 -2.45
N LEU A 44 4.51 -2.90 -3.07
CA LEU A 44 5.86 -2.35 -2.93
C LEU A 44 5.76 -1.18 -1.95
N LEU A 45 6.33 -1.36 -0.76
CA LEU A 45 6.30 -0.35 0.29
C LEU A 45 7.68 0.29 0.39
N LEU A 46 7.69 1.62 0.31
CA LEU A 46 8.90 2.43 0.36
C LEU A 46 9.25 2.81 1.80
N PRO A 47 10.52 3.11 2.09
CA PRO A 47 10.94 3.61 3.39
C PRO A 47 10.12 4.83 3.81
N ASN A 48 9.66 4.82 5.06
CA ASN A 48 8.86 5.87 5.64
C ASN A 48 9.20 6.00 7.13
N GLU A 49 10.06 6.96 7.47
CA GLU A 49 10.52 7.21 8.85
C GLU A 49 9.35 7.49 9.81
N ARG A 50 8.23 8.01 9.27
CA ARG A 50 7.01 8.31 10.03
C ARG A 50 6.15 7.07 10.28
N ALA A 51 6.55 5.88 9.81
CA ALA A 51 5.75 4.67 9.95
C ALA A 51 5.48 4.26 11.41
N ILE A 52 6.33 4.68 12.34
CA ILE A 52 6.16 4.50 13.79
C ILE A 52 5.27 5.55 14.46
N GLU A 53 4.87 6.62 13.76
CA GLU A 53 3.92 7.59 14.31
C GLU A 53 2.55 6.89 14.47
N PRO A 54 1.87 7.00 15.63
CA PRO A 54 0.66 6.22 15.91
C PRO A 54 -0.42 6.30 14.82
N GLN A 55 -0.62 7.48 14.22
CA GLN A 55 -1.58 7.68 13.13
C GLN A 55 -1.21 6.90 11.87
N ILE A 56 0.08 6.89 11.51
CA ILE A 56 0.57 6.22 10.31
C ILE A 56 0.68 4.71 10.54
N THR A 57 1.13 4.28 11.73
CA THR A 57 1.14 2.88 12.15
C THR A 57 -0.25 2.24 12.03
N ALA A 58 -1.29 2.96 12.46
CA ALA A 58 -2.67 2.48 12.36
C ALA A 58 -3.08 2.21 10.90
N ILE A 59 -2.69 3.09 9.98
CA ILE A 59 -2.95 2.90 8.55
C ILE A 59 -2.20 1.66 8.04
N TYR A 60 -0.90 1.52 8.30
CA TYR A 60 -0.14 0.33 7.88
C TYR A 60 -0.72 -0.98 8.43
N ARG A 61 -1.20 -0.99 9.68
CA ARG A 61 -1.89 -2.15 10.26
C ARG A 61 -3.18 -2.50 9.51
N ARG A 62 -3.97 -1.51 9.10
CA ARG A 62 -5.15 -1.73 8.24
C ARG A 62 -4.80 -2.34 6.88
N PHE A 63 -3.60 -2.08 6.38
CA PHE A 63 -3.05 -2.72 5.17
C PHE A 63 -2.50 -4.13 5.40
N GLY A 64 -2.56 -4.63 6.64
CA GLY A 64 -2.16 -5.99 7.01
C GLY A 64 -0.70 -6.12 7.43
N LEU A 65 0.00 -5.00 7.70
CA LEU A 65 1.37 -5.06 8.21
C LEU A 65 1.38 -5.32 9.71
N ASN A 66 2.35 -6.12 10.14
CA ASN A 66 2.67 -6.30 11.56
C ASN A 66 3.69 -5.26 12.05
N ASP A 67 3.89 -5.20 13.36
CA ASP A 67 4.76 -4.20 14.00
C ASP A 67 6.22 -4.30 13.51
N ARG A 68 6.70 -5.51 13.23
CA ARG A 68 8.06 -5.72 12.72
C ARG A 68 8.24 -5.16 11.31
N GLN A 69 7.25 -5.36 10.44
CA GLN A 69 7.25 -4.82 9.08
C GLN A 69 7.20 -3.30 9.09
N ILE A 70 6.40 -2.72 9.98
CA ILE A 70 6.32 -1.27 10.18
C ILE A 70 7.66 -0.72 10.67
N GLU A 71 8.33 -1.40 11.61
CA GLU A 71 9.66 -1.02 12.08
C GLU A 71 10.71 -1.09 10.96
N ILE A 72 10.65 -2.11 10.10
CA ILE A 72 11.52 -2.22 8.92
C ILE A 72 11.31 -1.02 8.00
N LEU A 73 10.07 -0.66 7.68
CA LEU A 73 9.77 0.51 6.84
C LEU A 73 10.25 1.82 7.46
N ALA A 74 10.19 1.95 8.79
CA ALA A 74 10.66 3.14 9.50
C ALA A 74 12.18 3.31 9.48
N ARG A 75 12.92 2.19 9.41
CA ARG A 75 14.40 2.20 9.49
C ARG A 75 15.10 1.90 8.17
N ALA A 76 14.34 1.55 7.13
CA ALA A 76 14.85 1.28 5.80
C ALA A 76 15.52 2.52 5.20
N MET A 77 16.59 2.34 4.43
CA MET A 77 17.30 3.43 3.77
C MET A 77 16.55 3.90 2.51
N PRO A 78 16.17 5.19 2.42
CA PRO A 78 15.54 5.76 1.23
C PRO A 78 16.34 5.49 -0.04
N LYS A 79 15.64 5.19 -1.15
CA LYS A 79 16.22 4.93 -2.48
C LYS A 79 17.16 3.71 -2.57
N ARG A 80 17.18 2.86 -1.55
CA ARG A 80 18.00 1.63 -1.52
C ARG A 80 17.19 0.41 -1.10
N ASP A 81 16.35 0.56 -0.08
CA ASP A 81 15.61 -0.55 0.48
C ASP A 81 14.15 -0.51 0.00
N TYR A 82 13.65 -1.65 -0.49
CA TYR A 82 12.27 -1.86 -0.89
C TYR A 82 11.72 -3.08 -0.16
N TYR A 83 10.59 -2.93 0.53
CA TYR A 83 9.94 -4.04 1.24
C TYR A 83 8.81 -4.62 0.37
N CYS A 84 8.84 -5.94 0.16
CA CYS A 84 7.88 -6.71 -0.64
C CYS A 84 6.91 -7.50 0.25
#